data_AF-A0A8T3Z4U1-F1
#
_entry.id   AF-A0A8T3Z4U1-F1
#
_cell.length_a   1.000
_cell.length_b   1.000
_cell.length_c   1.000
_cell.angle_alpha   90.00
_cell.angle_beta   90.00
_cell.angle_gamma   90.00
#
_symmetry.space_group_name_H-M   'P 1'
#
loop_
_entity.id
_entity.type
_entity.pdbx_description
1 polymer ?
#
loop_
_entity_poly.entity_id
_entity_poly.type
_entity_poly.pdbx_seq_one_letter_code
_entity_poly.pdbx_strand_id
1 'polypeptide(L)'
;MPEFKCDHCEKVFEHTVALQQHVRDKHLQPQPEAATAVPAAQPPHQEKKPENRAHHPGGKVKIKINNTVLYAVIAVLVVGAGGYGAYAYMSSQPAPPSQDSAVPATGAPLGQLGSTHIHADFQIYLDGDQITPLERRYYVRGPYMHVETGPGEGVVIHMHATNSPLSIFFRSLGMSLNSECFRLDNGKDYCNSGTKTLKMFVKKEFGDWEENRQFHTYIFQNHDRILITYGDETAEELQAQKDSVTEFSRDNDDGQMDLSRIPR
;
A
#
# COMPACT_ATOMS: atom_id res chain seq x y z
N MET A 1 -16.26 -20.23 -22.40
CA MET A 1 -15.51 -19.29 -21.55
C MET A 1 -16.51 -18.26 -21.06
N PRO A 2 -16.58 -17.92 -19.77
CA PRO A 2 -17.51 -16.88 -19.31
C PRO A 2 -17.09 -15.52 -19.88
N GLU A 3 -18.04 -14.78 -20.44
CA GLU A 3 -17.85 -13.45 -21.00
C GLU A 3 -18.41 -12.41 -20.01
N PHE A 4 -17.61 -11.40 -19.65
CA PHE A 4 -18.00 -10.36 -18.69
C PHE A 4 -18.36 -9.06 -19.42
N LYS A 5 -19.60 -8.59 -19.27
CA LYS A 5 -20.12 -7.40 -19.96
C LYS A 5 -20.07 -6.18 -19.05
N CYS A 6 -19.67 -5.03 -19.58
CA CYS A 6 -19.76 -3.75 -18.89
C CYS A 6 -21.18 -3.19 -18.94
N ASP A 7 -21.75 -2.89 -17.78
CA ASP A 7 -23.11 -2.35 -17.66
C ASP A 7 -23.24 -0.89 -18.16
N HIS A 8 -22.12 -0.18 -18.30
CA HIS A 8 -22.13 1.23 -18.72
C HIS A 8 -21.98 1.43 -20.24
N CYS A 9 -21.32 0.51 -20.94
CA CYS A 9 -21.08 0.66 -22.39
C CYS A 9 -21.10 -0.64 -23.19
N GLU A 10 -21.62 -1.71 -22.59
CA GLU A 10 -21.87 -3.01 -23.23
C GLU A 10 -20.66 -3.74 -23.83
N LYS A 11 -19.44 -3.27 -23.55
CA LYS A 11 -18.21 -3.95 -23.97
C LYS A 11 -18.05 -5.27 -23.24
N VAL A 12 -17.59 -6.29 -23.96
CA VAL A 12 -17.36 -7.63 -23.46
C VAL A 12 -15.87 -7.84 -23.20
N PHE A 13 -15.56 -8.49 -22.10
CA PHE A 13 -14.21 -8.78 -21.64
C PHE A 13 -14.09 -10.27 -21.33
N GLU A 14 -12.92 -10.84 -21.63
CA GLU A 14 -12.64 -12.25 -21.35
C GLU A 14 -12.41 -12.53 -19.85
N HIS A 15 -12.14 -11.48 -19.06
CA HIS A 15 -11.86 -11.59 -17.63
C HIS A 15 -12.49 -10.44 -16.83
N THR A 16 -12.95 -10.72 -15.60
CA THR A 16 -13.52 -9.73 -14.67
C THR A 16 -12.58 -8.57 -14.39
N VAL A 17 -11.27 -8.82 -14.31
CA VAL A 17 -10.26 -7.78 -14.06
C VAL A 17 -10.19 -6.77 -15.21
N ALA A 18 -10.27 -7.24 -16.46
CA ALA A 18 -10.29 -6.36 -17.63
C ALA A 18 -11.57 -5.50 -17.66
N LEU A 19 -12.71 -6.08 -17.25
CA LEU A 19 -13.95 -5.34 -17.03
C LEU A 19 -13.80 -4.29 -15.92
N GLN A 20 -13.28 -4.64 -14.75
CA GLN A 20 -13.12 -3.73 -13.62
C GLN A 20 -12.16 -2.57 -13.95
N GLN A 21 -11.03 -2.86 -14.60
CA GLN A 21 -10.09 -1.84 -15.06
C GLN A 21 -10.76 -0.90 -16.08
N HIS A 22 -11.52 -1.46 -17.02
CA HIS A 22 -12.30 -0.67 -17.96
C HIS A 22 -13.32 0.25 -17.27
N VAL A 23 -14.05 -0.24 -16.27
CA VAL A 23 -15.01 0.56 -15.49
C VAL A 23 -14.30 1.70 -14.75
N ARG A 24 -13.14 1.41 -14.14
CA ARG A 24 -12.31 2.42 -13.48
C ARG A 24 -11.86 3.52 -14.44
N ASP A 25 -11.35 3.14 -15.61
CA ASP A 25 -10.72 4.10 -16.52
C ASP A 25 -11.73 4.89 -17.36
N LYS A 26 -12.92 4.32 -17.61
CA LYS A 26 -13.89 4.88 -18.58
C LYS A 26 -15.19 5.38 -17.94
N HIS A 27 -15.56 4.86 -16.77
CA HIS A 27 -16.87 5.14 -16.17
C HIS A 27 -16.78 5.73 -14.76
N LEU A 28 -15.66 5.57 -14.06
CA LEU A 28 -15.40 6.28 -12.81
C LEU A 28 -14.63 7.58 -13.11
N GLN A 29 -15.32 8.72 -13.03
CA GLN A 29 -14.64 10.02 -13.00
C GLN A 29 -13.91 10.19 -11.66
N PRO A 30 -12.73 10.86 -11.64
CA PRO A 30 -12.12 11.28 -10.39
C PRO A 30 -13.09 12.23 -9.66
N GLN A 31 -13.53 11.86 -8.47
CA GLN A 31 -14.26 12.77 -7.59
C GLN A 31 -13.28 13.87 -7.12
N PRO A 32 -13.63 15.17 -7.22
CA PRO A 32 -12.84 16.20 -6.57
C PRO A 32 -13.03 16.08 -5.05
N GLU A 33 -11.92 15.88 -4.33
CA GLU A 33 -11.92 15.85 -2.87
C GLU A 33 -12.46 17.18 -2.30
N ALA A 34 -13.41 17.06 -1.39
CA ALA A 34 -14.06 18.18 -0.72
C ALA A 34 -13.05 18.94 0.17
N ALA A 35 -12.81 20.21 -0.15
CA ALA A 35 -12.07 21.13 0.69
C ALA A 35 -12.89 21.45 1.97
N THR A 36 -12.47 20.91 3.11
CA THR A 36 -12.97 21.31 4.43
C THR A 36 -12.22 22.55 4.91
N ALA A 37 -12.99 23.61 5.18
CA ALA A 37 -12.50 24.86 5.77
C ALA A 37 -12.30 24.72 7.28
N VAL A 38 -11.19 25.27 7.80
CA VAL A 38 -10.92 25.42 9.24
C VAL A 38 -10.84 26.92 9.56
N PRO A 39 -11.48 27.42 10.65
CA PRO A 39 -11.51 28.83 10.98
C PRO A 39 -10.25 29.31 11.73
N ALA A 40 -9.86 30.55 11.48
CA ALA A 40 -8.70 31.21 12.08
C ALA A 40 -8.95 31.64 13.54
N ALA A 41 -8.01 31.31 14.43
CA ALA A 41 -7.88 31.85 15.77
C ALA A 41 -6.55 32.62 15.92
N GLN A 42 -6.58 33.66 16.75
CA GLN A 42 -5.61 34.75 16.90
C GLN A 42 -4.25 34.33 17.51
N PRO A 43 -3.16 35.06 17.23
CA PRO A 43 -1.86 34.85 17.91
C PRO A 43 -1.70 35.69 19.19
N PRO A 44 -0.80 35.29 20.12
CA PRO A 44 -0.66 35.86 21.46
C PRO A 44 0.37 37.00 21.57
N HIS A 45 0.26 37.71 22.69
CA HIS A 45 1.07 38.81 23.19
C HIS A 45 2.59 38.55 23.22
N GLN A 46 3.40 39.57 22.88
CA GLN A 46 4.82 39.66 23.21
C GLN A 46 5.06 40.74 24.29
N GLU A 47 5.80 40.37 25.34
CA GLU A 47 6.38 41.26 26.36
C GLU A 47 7.55 42.09 25.78
N LYS A 48 7.72 43.32 26.28
CA LYS A 48 8.79 44.25 25.89
C LYS A 48 9.87 44.33 26.98
N LYS A 49 11.15 44.31 26.57
CA LYS A 49 12.30 44.84 27.33
C LYS A 49 12.77 46.15 26.66
N PRO A 50 13.14 47.21 27.40
CA PRO A 50 13.42 48.52 26.82
C PRO A 50 14.91 48.70 26.51
N GLU A 51 15.21 49.47 25.47
CA GLU A 51 16.55 50.03 25.27
C GLU A 51 16.47 51.53 24.96
N ASN A 52 17.43 52.24 25.52
CA ASN A 52 17.46 53.68 25.72
C ASN A 52 18.27 54.36 24.59
N ARG A 53 17.80 55.57 24.22
CA ARG A 53 18.61 56.76 23.89
C ARG A 53 19.59 56.72 22.70
N ALA A 54 19.31 57.53 21.68
CA ALA A 54 20.05 58.77 21.43
C ALA A 54 19.45 59.59 20.27
N HIS A 55 19.43 60.90 20.50
CA HIS A 55 19.08 61.99 19.58
C HIS A 55 20.17 62.17 18.51
N HIS A 56 19.81 62.50 17.27
CA HIS A 56 20.23 63.71 16.52
C HIS A 56 19.67 63.70 15.07
N PRO A 57 19.50 64.88 14.44
CA PRO A 57 18.48 65.11 13.41
C PRO A 57 19.05 65.02 11.99
N GLY A 58 18.26 64.45 11.06
CA GLY A 58 18.60 64.41 9.64
C GLY A 58 17.34 64.21 8.80
N GLY A 59 17.17 65.04 7.78
CA GLY A 59 15.92 65.26 7.04
C GLY A 59 15.17 63.99 6.59
N LYS A 60 13.86 63.97 6.83
CA LYS A 60 12.95 62.94 6.32
C LYS A 60 12.79 63.12 4.80
N VAL A 61 13.49 62.33 4.01
CA VAL A 61 13.08 62.08 2.61
C VAL A 61 11.77 61.31 2.68
N LYS A 62 10.64 61.98 2.41
CA LYS A 62 9.33 61.34 2.30
C LYS A 62 9.30 60.53 1.00
N ILE A 63 9.74 59.28 1.02
CA ILE A 63 9.48 58.35 -0.07
C ILE A 63 7.98 58.02 -0.02
N LYS A 64 7.19 58.66 -0.88
CA LYS A 64 5.80 58.27 -1.14
C LYS A 64 5.83 56.99 -1.98
N ILE A 65 5.92 55.83 -1.32
CA ILE A 65 5.79 54.55 -2.02
C ILE A 65 4.32 54.42 -2.41
N ASN A 66 4.03 54.48 -3.71
CA ASN A 66 2.66 54.34 -4.21
C ASN A 66 2.17 52.92 -3.89
N ASN A 67 0.94 52.77 -3.38
CA ASN A 67 0.40 51.49 -2.94
C ASN A 67 0.51 50.40 -4.04
N THR A 68 0.45 50.79 -5.32
CA THR A 68 0.67 49.90 -6.47
C THR A 68 2.06 49.23 -6.46
N VAL A 69 3.11 49.95 -6.08
CA VAL A 69 4.48 49.41 -6.00
C VAL A 69 4.62 48.47 -4.81
N LEU A 70 3.96 48.79 -3.69
CA LEU A 70 3.94 47.92 -2.52
C LEU A 70 3.23 46.58 -2.80
N TYR A 71 2.07 46.62 -3.47
CA TYR A 71 1.34 45.41 -3.85
C TYR A 71 2.08 44.57 -4.89
N ALA A 72 2.80 45.19 -5.83
CA ALA A 72 3.61 44.46 -6.81
C ALA A 72 4.75 43.68 -6.14
N VAL A 73 5.43 44.26 -5.15
CA VAL A 73 6.51 43.58 -4.41
C VAL A 73 5.98 42.42 -3.57
N ILE A 74 4.84 42.61 -2.89
CA ILE A 74 4.20 41.54 -2.10
C ILE A 74 3.77 40.38 -3.01
N ALA A 75 3.18 40.67 -4.18
CA ALA A 75 2.77 39.64 -5.14
C ALA A 75 3.96 38.79 -5.63
N VAL A 76 5.10 39.42 -5.94
CA VAL A 76 6.32 38.70 -6.35
C VAL A 76 6.85 37.81 -5.22
N LEU A 77 6.82 38.28 -3.97
CA LEU A 77 7.29 37.48 -2.82
C LEU A 77 6.37 36.29 -2.52
N VAL A 78 5.05 36.46 -2.64
CA VAL A 78 4.08 35.36 -2.42
C VAL A 78 4.19 34.31 -3.53
N VAL A 79 4.31 34.73 -4.79
CA VAL A 79 4.52 33.80 -5.91
C VAL A 79 5.88 33.11 -5.82
N GLY A 80 6.93 33.83 -5.44
CA GLY A 80 8.27 33.27 -5.25
C GLY A 80 8.33 32.25 -4.10
N ALA A 81 7.75 32.58 -2.93
CA ALA A 81 7.70 31.68 -1.79
C ALA A 81 6.79 30.46 -2.02
N GLY A 82 5.62 30.66 -2.63
CA GLY A 82 4.71 29.58 -2.99
C GLY A 82 5.30 28.67 -4.07
N GLY A 83 5.94 29.25 -5.10
CA GLY A 83 6.61 28.51 -6.16
C GLY A 83 7.83 27.72 -5.65
N TYR A 84 8.65 28.31 -4.77
CA TYR A 84 9.77 27.61 -4.14
C TYR A 84 9.28 26.50 -3.20
N GLY A 85 8.23 26.73 -2.42
CA GLY A 85 7.61 25.73 -1.56
C GLY A 85 7.08 24.53 -2.35
N ALA A 86 6.36 24.78 -3.45
CA ALA A 86 5.87 23.73 -4.34
C ALA A 86 7.02 22.97 -5.04
N TYR A 87 8.04 23.68 -5.52
CA TYR A 87 9.22 23.06 -6.12
C TYR A 87 9.99 22.19 -5.11
N ALA A 88 10.27 22.71 -3.92
CA ALA A 88 10.94 21.99 -2.85
C ALA A 88 10.13 20.74 -2.44
N TYR A 89 8.81 20.89 -2.28
CA TYR A 89 7.91 19.78 -1.97
C TYR A 89 7.93 18.69 -3.06
N MET A 90 7.76 19.07 -4.33
CA MET A 90 7.83 18.12 -5.46
C MET A 90 9.21 17.47 -5.59
N SER A 91 10.30 18.18 -5.29
CA SER A 91 11.67 17.64 -5.31
C SER A 91 12.01 16.77 -4.10
N SER A 92 11.25 16.90 -3.00
CA SER A 92 11.40 16.10 -1.77
C SER A 92 10.56 14.82 -1.78
N GLN A 93 9.64 14.69 -2.72
CA GLN A 93 8.90 13.45 -2.93
C GLN A 93 9.89 12.41 -3.50
N PRO A 94 10.00 11.22 -2.87
CA PRO A 94 10.67 10.10 -3.51
C PRO A 94 10.02 9.88 -4.88
N ALA A 95 10.82 9.67 -5.92
CA ALA A 95 10.27 9.35 -7.23
C ALA A 95 9.26 8.19 -7.07
N PRO A 96 8.05 8.28 -7.66
CA PRO A 96 7.13 7.15 -7.67
C PRO A 96 7.90 5.95 -8.25
N PRO A 97 7.81 4.75 -7.63
CA PRO A 97 8.58 3.61 -8.08
C PRO A 97 8.34 3.42 -9.57
N SER A 98 9.40 3.56 -10.36
CA SER A 98 9.35 3.39 -11.81
C SER A 98 8.81 2.00 -12.12
N GLN A 99 7.77 1.93 -12.96
CA GLN A 99 7.07 0.69 -13.30
C GLN A 99 7.91 -0.32 -14.11
N ASP A 100 9.15 0.02 -14.48
CA ASP A 100 9.92 -0.75 -15.48
C ASP A 100 11.16 -1.50 -14.97
N SER A 101 11.41 -1.63 -13.66
CA SER A 101 12.57 -2.44 -13.21
C SER A 101 12.41 -3.08 -11.83
N ALA A 102 11.20 -3.47 -11.45
CA ALA A 102 11.06 -4.48 -10.42
C ALA A 102 11.47 -5.83 -11.01
N VAL A 103 12.78 -6.07 -11.17
CA VAL A 103 13.29 -7.43 -11.27
C VAL A 103 12.88 -8.08 -9.94
N PRO A 104 11.98 -9.07 -9.97
CA PRO A 104 11.65 -9.84 -8.78
C PRO A 104 12.96 -10.35 -8.16
N ALA A 105 13.03 -10.43 -6.84
CA ALA A 105 14.23 -10.92 -6.16
C ALA A 105 14.67 -12.35 -6.59
N THR A 106 13.83 -13.06 -7.36
CA THR A 106 14.13 -14.35 -8.00
C THR A 106 15.02 -14.24 -9.25
N GLY A 107 15.28 -13.04 -9.77
CA GLY A 107 16.10 -12.81 -10.97
C GLY A 107 15.41 -13.14 -12.30
N ALA A 108 14.24 -13.79 -12.27
CA ALA A 108 13.40 -14.03 -13.43
C ALA A 108 12.39 -12.90 -13.62
N PRO A 109 12.08 -12.46 -14.86
CA PRO A 109 11.12 -11.39 -15.12
C PRO A 109 9.70 -11.79 -14.68
N LEU A 110 8.90 -10.83 -14.22
CA LEU A 110 7.48 -11.05 -13.97
C LEU A 110 6.80 -11.62 -15.22
N GLY A 111 5.85 -12.53 -15.02
CA GLY A 111 4.97 -13.01 -16.07
C GLY A 111 4.06 -11.90 -16.61
N GLN A 112 3.45 -12.16 -17.78
CA GLN A 112 2.45 -11.26 -18.33
C GLN A 112 1.24 -11.17 -17.39
N LEU A 113 0.65 -9.98 -17.28
CA LEU A 113 -0.61 -9.81 -16.56
C LEU A 113 -1.70 -10.68 -17.20
N GLY A 114 -2.45 -11.43 -16.39
CA GLY A 114 -3.42 -12.43 -16.83
C GLY A 114 -2.83 -13.82 -17.12
N SER A 115 -1.51 -14.01 -17.02
CA SER A 115 -0.88 -15.32 -17.28
C SER A 115 -1.22 -16.40 -16.24
N THR A 116 -1.84 -16.02 -15.12
CA THR A 116 -2.38 -16.94 -14.12
C THR A 116 -3.54 -16.25 -13.39
N HIS A 117 -4.31 -17.02 -12.64
CA HIS A 117 -5.23 -16.54 -11.63
C HIS A 117 -5.29 -17.60 -10.54
N ILE A 118 -4.53 -17.39 -9.47
CA ILE A 118 -4.47 -18.32 -8.33
C ILE A 118 -4.58 -17.56 -7.01
N HIS A 119 -4.94 -18.29 -5.96
CA HIS A 119 -5.27 -17.75 -4.66
C HIS A 119 -4.42 -18.37 -3.56
N ALA A 120 -4.11 -17.60 -2.52
CA ALA A 120 -3.51 -18.10 -1.29
C ALA A 120 -4.15 -17.43 -0.08
N ASP A 121 -4.47 -18.22 0.94
CA ASP A 121 -4.91 -17.72 2.24
C ASP A 121 -3.71 -17.23 3.05
N PHE A 122 -3.87 -16.14 3.79
CA PHE A 122 -2.78 -15.63 4.61
C PHE A 122 -3.24 -14.99 5.91
N GLN A 123 -2.37 -15.08 6.92
CA GLN A 123 -2.51 -14.37 8.17
C GLN A 123 -1.21 -13.70 8.57
N ILE A 124 -1.32 -12.50 9.15
CA ILE A 124 -0.20 -11.74 9.68
C ILE A 124 -0.44 -11.46 11.16
N TYR A 125 0.52 -11.82 12.01
CA TYR A 125 0.57 -11.47 13.42
C TYR A 125 1.85 -10.67 13.70
N LEU A 126 1.74 -9.54 14.39
CA LEU A 126 2.89 -8.72 14.75
C LEU A 126 2.80 -8.34 16.24
N ASP A 127 3.74 -8.84 17.04
CA ASP A 127 3.74 -8.72 18.51
C ASP A 127 2.44 -9.24 19.15
N GLY A 128 1.90 -10.33 18.62
CA GLY A 128 0.63 -10.92 19.06
C GLY A 128 -0.63 -10.26 18.48
N ASP A 129 -0.51 -9.06 17.88
CA ASP A 129 -1.63 -8.40 17.23
C ASP A 129 -1.90 -9.02 15.85
N GLN A 130 -3.14 -9.47 15.62
CA GLN A 130 -3.58 -9.96 14.32
C GLN A 130 -3.84 -8.77 13.38
N ILE A 131 -3.08 -8.69 12.29
CA ILE A 131 -3.13 -7.57 11.32
C ILE A 131 -4.15 -7.83 10.21
N THR A 132 -4.36 -9.10 9.86
CA THR A 132 -5.33 -9.55 8.86
C THR A 132 -6.66 -9.94 9.54
N PRO A 133 -7.84 -9.81 8.92
CA PRO A 133 -8.09 -9.36 7.55
C PRO A 133 -7.58 -7.94 7.28
N LEU A 134 -6.99 -7.72 6.11
CA LEU A 134 -6.56 -6.38 5.72
C LEU A 134 -7.76 -5.44 5.58
N GLU A 135 -7.56 -4.18 5.94
CA GLU A 135 -8.57 -3.13 5.75
C GLU A 135 -8.83 -2.85 4.26
N ARG A 136 -10.04 -2.41 3.92
CA ARG A 136 -10.47 -2.09 2.54
C ARG A 136 -9.56 -1.11 1.80
N ARG A 137 -8.84 -0.24 2.51
CA ARG A 137 -7.87 0.68 1.88
C ARG A 137 -6.72 -0.04 1.16
N TYR A 138 -6.49 -1.32 1.47
CA TYR A 138 -5.49 -2.18 0.83
C TYR A 138 -6.02 -3.00 -0.34
N TYR A 139 -7.29 -2.84 -0.71
CA TYR A 139 -7.90 -3.68 -1.74
C TYR A 139 -7.54 -3.19 -3.14
N VAL A 140 -7.31 -4.13 -4.05
CA VAL A 140 -7.05 -3.89 -5.48
C VAL A 140 -5.94 -2.83 -5.72
N ARG A 141 -4.89 -2.89 -4.89
CA ARG A 141 -3.76 -1.94 -4.90
C ARG A 141 -2.67 -2.27 -5.92
N GLY A 142 -2.64 -3.50 -6.42
CA GLY A 142 -1.69 -3.93 -7.45
C GLY A 142 -2.41 -4.76 -8.52
N PRO A 143 -2.11 -4.57 -9.82
CA PRO A 143 -2.74 -5.36 -10.89
C PRO A 143 -2.24 -6.82 -10.90
N TYR A 144 -1.03 -7.07 -10.42
CA TYR A 144 -0.40 -8.39 -10.41
C TYR A 144 -0.82 -9.24 -9.22
N MET A 145 -1.03 -8.60 -8.06
CA MET A 145 -1.43 -9.28 -6.83
C MET A 145 -2.24 -8.32 -5.96
N HIS A 146 -3.36 -8.79 -5.41
CA HIS A 146 -4.21 -7.99 -4.52
C HIS A 146 -5.10 -8.84 -3.62
N VAL A 147 -5.67 -8.20 -2.59
CA VAL A 147 -6.86 -8.67 -1.89
C VAL A 147 -8.07 -7.87 -2.40
N GLU A 148 -9.28 -8.41 -2.32
CA GLU A 148 -10.48 -7.73 -2.81
C GLU A 148 -11.70 -7.96 -1.93
N THR A 149 -12.78 -7.23 -2.25
CA THR A 149 -14.08 -7.42 -1.61
C THR A 149 -14.69 -8.73 -2.08
N GLY A 150 -15.22 -9.52 -1.15
CA GLY A 150 -15.96 -10.73 -1.47
C GLY A 150 -15.64 -11.88 -0.52
N PRO A 151 -15.91 -13.12 -0.97
CA PRO A 151 -15.40 -14.36 -0.40
C PRO A 151 -13.92 -14.21 0.06
N GLY A 152 -13.62 -14.42 1.36
CA GLY A 152 -12.25 -14.30 1.87
C GLY A 152 -11.71 -12.87 1.98
N GLU A 153 -12.59 -11.86 2.16
CA GLU A 153 -12.25 -10.43 2.26
C GLU A 153 -11.00 -10.17 3.11
N GLY A 154 -9.95 -9.63 2.49
CA GLY A 154 -8.73 -9.22 3.20
C GLY A 154 -7.85 -10.36 3.74
N VAL A 155 -8.20 -11.63 3.54
CA VAL A 155 -7.42 -12.82 3.95
C VAL A 155 -7.04 -13.75 2.79
N VAL A 156 -7.48 -13.46 1.56
CA VAL A 156 -7.09 -14.20 0.36
C VAL A 156 -6.36 -13.29 -0.62
N ILE A 157 -5.12 -13.64 -0.96
CA ILE A 157 -4.32 -12.95 -1.99
C ILE A 157 -4.63 -13.57 -3.34
N HIS A 158 -5.04 -12.76 -4.29
CA HIS A 158 -5.15 -13.10 -5.71
C HIS A 158 -3.82 -12.79 -6.40
N MET A 159 -3.33 -13.70 -7.23
CA MET A 159 -2.18 -13.48 -8.11
C MET A 159 -2.61 -13.64 -9.58
N HIS A 160 -2.34 -12.62 -10.38
CA HIS A 160 -2.72 -12.51 -11.78
C HIS A 160 -1.56 -12.60 -12.77
N ALA A 161 -0.32 -12.79 -12.30
CA ALA A 161 0.80 -13.09 -13.18
C ALA A 161 1.74 -14.14 -12.60
N THR A 162 2.18 -15.04 -13.45
CA THR A 162 3.22 -16.03 -13.14
C THR A 162 4.51 -15.35 -12.66
N ASN A 163 5.30 -16.05 -11.85
CA ASN A 163 6.56 -15.54 -11.29
C ASN A 163 6.43 -14.21 -10.51
N SER A 164 5.27 -13.96 -9.86
CA SER A 164 5.08 -12.80 -9.00
C SER A 164 5.36 -13.15 -7.54
N PRO A 165 6.48 -12.70 -6.95
CA PRO A 165 6.76 -12.99 -5.55
C PRO A 165 5.96 -12.08 -4.62
N LEU A 166 5.82 -12.48 -3.34
CA LEU A 166 5.13 -11.71 -2.30
C LEU A 166 5.58 -10.26 -2.17
N SER A 167 6.82 -9.93 -2.52
CA SER A 167 7.30 -8.54 -2.55
C SER A 167 6.45 -7.62 -3.45
N ILE A 168 5.86 -8.14 -4.53
CA ILE A 168 4.95 -7.38 -5.41
C ILE A 168 3.70 -6.98 -4.64
N PHE A 169 3.10 -7.93 -3.93
CA PHE A 169 1.93 -7.70 -3.09
C PHE A 169 2.22 -6.67 -2.00
N PHE A 170 3.22 -6.91 -1.13
CA PHE A 170 3.50 -6.00 -0.01
C PHE A 170 3.88 -4.59 -0.46
N ARG A 171 4.70 -4.44 -1.52
CA ARG A 171 5.05 -3.11 -2.04
C ARG A 171 3.84 -2.35 -2.55
N SER A 172 2.85 -3.03 -3.13
CA SER A 172 1.60 -2.37 -3.57
C SER A 172 0.80 -1.77 -2.42
N LEU A 173 0.98 -2.31 -1.20
CA LEU A 173 0.36 -1.83 0.04
C LEU A 173 1.20 -0.74 0.74
N GLY A 174 2.37 -0.37 0.20
CA GLY A 174 3.34 0.48 0.90
C GLY A 174 4.09 -0.23 2.02
N MET A 175 4.02 -1.56 2.07
CA MET A 175 4.69 -2.41 3.06
C MET A 175 5.93 -3.08 2.46
N SER A 176 6.78 -3.63 3.31
CA SER A 176 7.88 -4.49 2.86
C SER A 176 8.13 -5.64 3.81
N LEU A 177 8.48 -6.80 3.26
CA LEU A 177 8.89 -7.98 3.98
C LEU A 177 10.32 -8.33 3.56
N ASN A 178 11.15 -8.85 4.46
CA ASN A 178 12.37 -9.59 4.15
C ASN A 178 12.66 -10.57 5.32
N SER A 179 13.86 -11.18 5.36
CA SER A 179 14.21 -12.11 6.43
C SER A 179 14.44 -11.44 7.78
N GLU A 180 14.68 -10.13 7.79
CA GLU A 180 15.03 -9.36 8.99
C GLU A 180 13.86 -8.54 9.54
N CYS A 181 13.02 -7.96 8.67
CA CYS A 181 12.01 -6.99 9.07
C CYS A 181 10.72 -7.10 8.26
N PHE A 182 9.59 -6.87 8.93
CA PHE A 182 8.33 -6.46 8.33
C PHE A 182 8.12 -4.97 8.59
N ARG A 183 7.99 -4.17 7.53
CA ARG A 183 7.64 -2.75 7.59
C ARG A 183 6.20 -2.52 7.15
N LEU A 184 5.43 -1.83 7.97
CA LEU A 184 4.06 -1.40 7.68
C LEU A 184 4.03 -0.12 6.83
N ASP A 185 2.86 0.17 6.25
CA ASP A 185 2.60 1.36 5.42
C ASP A 185 2.79 2.69 6.17
N ASN A 186 2.58 2.68 7.49
CA ASN A 186 2.84 3.81 8.38
C ASN A 186 4.33 3.97 8.76
N GLY A 187 5.21 3.11 8.25
CA GLY A 187 6.64 3.12 8.50
C GLY A 187 7.09 2.49 9.82
N LYS A 188 6.20 1.84 10.57
CA LYS A 188 6.57 1.02 11.73
C LYS A 188 7.28 -0.25 11.27
N ASP A 189 8.40 -0.57 11.89
CA ASP A 189 9.20 -1.76 11.62
C ASP A 189 9.08 -2.79 12.75
N TYR A 190 9.03 -4.05 12.35
CA TYR A 190 9.07 -5.22 13.21
C TYR A 190 10.27 -6.06 12.76
N CYS A 191 11.42 -5.81 13.40
CA CYS A 191 12.70 -6.39 13.02
C CYS A 191 13.19 -7.42 14.05
N ASN A 192 13.84 -8.47 13.55
CA ASN A 192 14.52 -9.47 14.38
C ASN A 192 15.37 -8.80 15.46
N SER A 193 15.18 -9.26 16.69
CA SER A 193 15.93 -8.80 17.86
C SER A 193 16.24 -9.99 18.76
N GLY A 194 17.06 -9.78 19.79
CA GLY A 194 17.50 -10.88 20.66
C GLY A 194 16.38 -11.73 21.26
N THR A 195 15.18 -11.18 21.43
CA THR A 195 14.03 -11.91 22.02
C THR A 195 12.87 -12.14 21.05
N LYS A 196 12.74 -11.33 19.98
CA LYS A 196 11.60 -11.40 19.05
C LYS A 196 12.06 -11.67 17.64
N THR A 197 11.41 -12.60 16.96
CA THR A 197 11.81 -13.06 15.62
C THR A 197 10.65 -13.02 14.63
N LEU A 198 10.97 -12.58 13.41
CA LEU A 198 10.11 -12.64 12.24
C LEU A 198 10.24 -14.04 11.63
N LYS A 199 9.12 -14.72 11.49
CA LYS A 199 9.00 -16.07 10.95
C LYS A 199 7.94 -16.08 9.86
N MET A 200 8.16 -16.89 8.84
CA MET A 200 7.16 -17.19 7.83
C MET A 200 6.98 -18.70 7.76
N PHE A 201 5.74 -19.16 7.77
CA PHE A 201 5.40 -20.56 7.55
C PHE A 201 4.49 -20.67 6.34
N VAL A 202 4.65 -21.76 5.60
CA VAL A 202 3.79 -22.09 4.48
C VAL A 202 3.28 -23.51 4.65
N LYS A 203 1.98 -23.70 4.43
CA LYS A 203 1.38 -25.02 4.28
C LYS A 203 0.80 -25.14 2.88
N LYS A 204 1.39 -26.03 2.08
CA LYS A 204 0.91 -26.37 0.74
C LYS A 204 -0.40 -27.15 0.83
N GLU A 205 -1.16 -27.20 -0.27
CA GLU A 205 -2.47 -27.88 -0.35
C GLU A 205 -2.46 -29.30 0.26
N PHE A 206 -1.42 -30.09 -0.06
CA PHE A 206 -1.26 -31.48 0.40
C PHE A 206 -0.05 -31.68 1.34
N GLY A 207 0.29 -30.68 2.15
CA GLY A 207 1.46 -30.74 3.04
C GLY A 207 1.19 -30.33 4.48
N ASP A 208 2.23 -30.42 5.30
CA ASP A 208 2.27 -29.86 6.65
C ASP A 208 2.82 -28.42 6.63
N TRP A 209 2.72 -27.74 7.78
CA TRP A 209 3.33 -26.43 7.96
C TRP A 209 4.86 -26.54 7.98
N GLU A 210 5.52 -25.83 7.06
CA GLU A 210 6.97 -25.73 7.00
C GLU A 210 7.41 -24.27 7.18
N GLU A 211 8.54 -24.06 7.86
CA GLU A 211 9.16 -22.74 7.91
C GLU A 211 9.69 -22.38 6.51
N ASN A 212 9.30 -21.21 6.00
CA ASN A 212 9.70 -20.71 4.70
C ASN A 212 10.69 -19.56 4.84
N ARG A 213 11.93 -19.77 4.40
CA ARG A 213 13.02 -18.77 4.48
C ARG A 213 13.14 -17.87 3.25
N GLN A 214 12.22 -17.95 2.30
CA GLN A 214 12.21 -17.11 1.09
C GLN A 214 11.56 -15.75 1.34
N PHE A 215 10.66 -15.64 2.34
CA PHE A 215 9.99 -14.39 2.71
C PHE A 215 9.42 -13.67 1.47
N HIS A 216 9.88 -12.45 1.21
CA HIS A 216 9.44 -11.60 0.10
C HIS A 216 9.74 -12.14 -1.29
N THR A 217 10.62 -13.13 -1.42
CA THR A 217 10.93 -13.78 -2.69
C THR A 217 10.06 -15.03 -2.93
N TYR A 218 9.23 -15.41 -1.95
CA TYR A 218 8.33 -16.55 -2.10
C TYR A 218 7.28 -16.28 -3.18
N ILE A 219 7.09 -17.25 -4.08
CA ILE A 219 6.03 -17.26 -5.09
C ILE A 219 5.09 -18.39 -4.69
N PHE A 220 3.91 -18.02 -4.20
CA PHE A 220 2.95 -19.02 -3.73
C PHE A 220 2.36 -19.83 -4.88
N GLN A 221 1.94 -21.04 -4.56
CA GLN A 221 1.12 -21.89 -5.42
C GLN A 221 -0.35 -21.77 -5.03
N ASN A 222 -1.24 -22.22 -5.92
CA ASN A 222 -2.67 -22.19 -5.63
C ASN A 222 -2.96 -22.94 -4.31
N HIS A 223 -3.81 -22.35 -3.47
CA HIS A 223 -4.25 -22.87 -2.17
C HIS A 223 -3.15 -23.00 -1.12
N ASP A 224 -2.00 -22.37 -1.32
CA ASP A 224 -1.04 -22.22 -0.23
C ASP A 224 -1.67 -21.43 0.92
N ARG A 225 -1.34 -21.82 2.14
CA ARG A 225 -1.59 -21.06 3.35
C ARG A 225 -0.30 -20.45 3.86
N ILE A 226 -0.35 -19.16 4.17
CA ILE A 226 0.82 -18.38 4.55
C ILE A 226 0.59 -17.76 5.93
N LEU A 227 1.45 -18.08 6.89
CA LEU A 227 1.52 -17.38 8.16
C LEU A 227 2.78 -16.53 8.18
N ILE A 228 2.65 -15.22 8.40
CA ILE A 228 3.78 -14.35 8.74
C ILE A 228 3.57 -13.90 10.18
N THR A 229 4.55 -14.13 11.03
CA THR A 229 4.44 -13.81 12.45
C THR A 229 5.73 -13.19 12.98
N TYR A 230 5.60 -12.20 13.85
CA TYR A 230 6.72 -11.54 14.53
C TYR A 230 6.47 -11.48 16.02
N GLY A 231 7.41 -11.99 16.81
CA GLY A 231 7.33 -11.94 18.25
C GLY A 231 8.13 -13.03 18.94
N ASP A 232 7.78 -13.25 20.20
CA ASP A 232 8.32 -14.25 21.12
C ASP A 232 7.28 -15.35 21.42
N GLU A 233 6.46 -15.69 20.43
CA GLU A 233 5.34 -16.62 20.57
C GLU A 233 5.77 -17.96 21.17
N THR A 234 4.98 -18.49 22.10
CA THR A 234 5.13 -19.87 22.54
C THR A 234 4.76 -20.86 21.44
N ALA A 235 5.07 -22.14 21.62
CA ALA A 235 4.67 -23.18 20.68
C ALA A 235 3.14 -23.26 20.51
N GLU A 236 2.40 -23.06 21.61
CA GLU A 236 0.94 -23.07 21.64
C GLU A 236 0.36 -21.86 20.91
N GLU A 237 0.90 -20.66 21.13
CA GLU A 237 0.49 -19.44 20.42
C GLU A 237 0.77 -19.56 18.92
N LEU A 238 1.95 -20.04 18.55
CA LEU A 238 2.31 -20.28 17.16
C LEU A 238 1.38 -21.29 16.48
N GLN A 239 0.99 -22.35 17.20
CA GLN A 239 0.04 -23.33 16.67
C GLN A 239 -1.35 -22.71 16.47
N ALA A 240 -1.83 -21.92 17.44
CA ALA A 240 -3.10 -21.20 17.30
C ALA A 240 -3.10 -20.23 16.10
N GLN A 241 -1.99 -19.52 15.87
CA GLN A 241 -1.83 -18.66 14.70
C GLN A 241 -1.85 -19.47 13.39
N LYS A 242 -1.20 -20.63 13.34
CA LYS A 242 -1.25 -21.54 12.17
C LYS A 242 -2.67 -22.04 11.90
N ASP A 243 -3.40 -22.40 12.95
CA ASP A 243 -4.77 -22.90 12.83
C ASP A 243 -5.77 -21.80 12.44
N SER A 244 -5.42 -20.53 12.68
CA SER A 244 -6.22 -19.38 12.26
C SER A 244 -6.16 -19.09 10.75
N VAL A 245 -5.14 -19.60 10.04
CA VAL A 245 -5.03 -19.38 8.59
C VAL A 245 -6.08 -20.23 7.88
N THR A 246 -6.99 -19.55 7.19
CA THR A 246 -8.16 -20.16 6.55
C THR A 246 -7.79 -21.11 5.41
N GLU A 247 -8.75 -21.93 5.00
CA GLU A 247 -8.69 -22.75 3.76
C GLU A 247 -9.69 -22.21 2.73
N PHE A 248 -9.95 -20.90 2.77
CA PHE A 248 -11.01 -20.26 2.02
C PHE A 248 -10.78 -20.39 0.52
N SER A 249 -9.55 -20.17 0.06
CA SER A 249 -9.21 -20.28 -1.36
C SER A 249 -9.49 -21.67 -1.90
N ARG A 250 -9.11 -22.73 -1.17
CA ARG A 250 -9.37 -24.11 -1.59
C ARG A 250 -10.87 -24.44 -1.64
N ASP A 251 -11.62 -24.01 -0.64
CA ASP A 251 -13.03 -24.36 -0.51
C ASP A 251 -13.93 -23.57 -1.48
N ASN A 252 -13.42 -22.47 -2.07
CA ASN A 252 -14.19 -21.55 -2.92
C ASN A 252 -13.53 -21.25 -4.28
N ASP A 253 -12.50 -22.01 -4.68
CA ASP A 253 -11.93 -21.91 -6.03
C ASP A 253 -12.94 -22.47 -7.03
N ASP A 254 -13.63 -21.59 -7.75
CA ASP A 254 -14.78 -21.90 -8.61
C ASP A 254 -14.39 -22.41 -10.01
N GLY A 255 -13.18 -22.91 -10.19
CA GLY A 255 -12.64 -23.33 -11.50
C GLY A 255 -12.54 -24.85 -11.74
N GLN A 256 -13.64 -25.51 -12.11
CA GLN A 256 -13.76 -26.94 -12.50
C GLN A 256 -13.54 -27.97 -11.38
N MET A 257 -14.64 -28.61 -10.93
CA MET A 257 -14.55 -29.92 -10.30
C MET A 257 -13.86 -30.90 -11.24
N ASP A 258 -12.66 -31.34 -10.87
CA ASP A 258 -12.03 -32.53 -11.41
C ASP A 258 -12.84 -33.76 -10.98
N LEU A 259 -13.85 -34.12 -11.79
CA LEU A 259 -14.70 -35.29 -11.59
C LEU A 259 -13.91 -36.61 -11.61
N SER A 260 -12.62 -36.60 -11.93
CA SER A 260 -11.75 -37.78 -11.84
C SER A 260 -11.27 -38.09 -10.41
N ARG A 261 -11.50 -37.18 -9.44
CA ARG A 261 -11.13 -37.38 -8.02
C ARG A 261 -12.28 -37.84 -7.11
N ILE A 262 -13.45 -38.17 -7.66
CA ILE A 262 -14.48 -38.87 -6.89
C ILE A 262 -14.11 -40.37 -6.90
N PRO A 263 -13.70 -40.97 -5.76
CA PRO A 263 -13.53 -42.41 -5.68
C PRO A 263 -14.88 -43.08 -6.01
N ARG A 264 -14.86 -44.04 -6.94
CA ARG A 264 -16.00 -44.92 -7.22
C ARG A 264 -16.28 -45.86 -6.06
#